data_AF-A0A3D2PSC8-F1
#
_entry.id   AF-A0A3D2PSC8-F1
#
_cell.length_a   1.000
_cell.length_b   1.000
_cell.length_c   1.000
_cell.angle_alpha   90.00
_cell.angle_beta   90.00
_cell.angle_gamma   90.00
#
_symmetry.space_group_name_H-M   'P 1'
#
loop_
_entity.id
_entity.type
_entity.pdbx_description
1 polymer ?
#
loop_
_entity_poly.entity_id
_entity_poly.type
_entity_poly.pdbx_seq_one_letter_code
_entity_poly.pdbx_strand_id
1 'polypeptide(L)'
;MMVKQGDSDTVDAIRAEILKHPQIHIADAPQFYDIEVFNQCEQSQNLMVTIECWKDVHPALVTLPVDWDHPIPYGILYAKEPDADVTHFIETVKKAQEKNM
;
A
#
# COMPACT_ATOMS: atom_id res chain seq x y z
N MET A 1 6.42 2.75 11.41
CA MET A 1 4.95 2.58 11.31
C MET A 1 4.63 1.73 10.10
N MET A 2 3.78 0.72 10.26
CA MET A 2 3.25 -0.11 9.17
C MET A 2 1.95 -0.79 9.61
N VAL A 3 1.12 -1.26 8.68
CA VAL A 3 -0.11 -2.02 9.00
C VAL A 3 0.19 -3.25 9.87
N LYS A 4 -0.82 -3.76 10.57
CA LYS A 4 -0.67 -4.88 11.50
C LYS A 4 -0.39 -6.17 10.74
N GLN A 5 0.25 -7.11 11.44
CA GLN A 5 0.49 -8.42 10.87
C GLN A 5 -0.84 -9.10 10.51
N GLY A 6 -0.93 -9.66 9.30
CA GLY A 6 -2.13 -10.30 8.75
C GLY A 6 -3.01 -9.38 7.90
N ASP A 7 -2.71 -8.09 7.81
CA ASP A 7 -3.46 -7.16 6.96
C ASP A 7 -3.06 -7.27 5.47
N SER A 8 -1.80 -7.66 5.20
CA SER A 8 -1.26 -7.80 3.85
C SER A 8 -0.04 -8.72 3.84
N ASP A 9 -0.08 -9.78 3.04
CA ASP A 9 1.03 -10.73 2.90
C ASP A 9 2.34 -10.04 2.48
N THR A 10 2.27 -9.05 1.58
CA THR A 10 3.44 -8.28 1.15
C THR A 10 4.05 -7.48 2.30
N VAL A 11 3.21 -6.81 3.11
CA VAL A 11 3.70 -6.02 4.25
C VAL A 11 4.18 -6.93 5.38
N ASP A 12 3.62 -8.12 5.53
CA ASP A 12 4.08 -9.14 6.48
C ASP A 12 5.46 -9.66 6.12
N ALA A 13 5.75 -9.87 4.83
CA ALA A 13 7.09 -10.22 4.36
C ALA A 13 8.10 -9.12 4.71
N ILE A 14 7.76 -7.85 4.47
CA ILE A 14 8.58 -6.70 4.86
C ILE A 14 8.79 -6.68 6.38
N ARG A 15 7.73 -6.87 7.17
CA ARG A 15 7.77 -6.90 8.64
C ARG A 15 8.75 -7.99 9.12
N ALA A 16 8.71 -9.17 8.52
CA ALA A 16 9.60 -10.27 8.87
C ALA A 16 11.07 -9.94 8.62
N GLU A 17 11.40 -9.23 7.52
CA GLU A 17 12.76 -8.73 7.27
C GLU A 17 13.18 -7.69 8.31
N ILE A 18 12.33 -6.70 8.61
CA ILE A 18 12.62 -5.66 9.60
C ILE A 18 12.89 -6.27 10.98
N LEU A 19 12.10 -7.28 11.39
CA LEU A 19 12.24 -7.93 12.69
C LEU A 19 13.56 -8.71 12.88
N LYS A 20 14.31 -8.99 11.81
CA LYS A 20 15.68 -9.52 11.91
C LYS A 20 16.67 -8.51 12.50
N HIS A 21 16.28 -7.23 12.60
CA HIS A 21 17.09 -6.15 13.12
C HIS A 21 16.54 -5.66 14.48
N PRO A 22 17.07 -6.16 15.62
CA PRO A 22 16.48 -5.92 16.94
C PRO A 22 16.51 -4.47 17.43
N GLN A 23 17.27 -3.60 16.76
CA GLN A 23 17.34 -2.17 17.07
C GLN A 23 16.11 -1.41 16.54
N ILE A 24 15.35 -2.00 15.61
CA ILE A 24 14.19 -1.39 14.97
C ILE A 24 12.93 -1.77 15.76
N HIS A 25 12.18 -0.76 16.19
CA HIS A 25 10.91 -0.94 16.89
C HIS A 25 9.75 -0.62 15.94
N ILE A 26 8.82 -1.56 15.80
CA ILE A 26 7.66 -1.40 14.92
C ILE A 26 6.51 -0.78 15.71
N ALA A 27 5.97 0.32 15.20
CA ALA A 27 4.70 0.89 15.61
C ALA A 27 3.62 0.45 14.62
N ASP A 28 2.52 -0.14 15.13
CA ASP A 28 1.40 -0.55 14.29
C ASP A 28 0.55 0.66 13.88
N ALA A 29 0.21 0.73 12.60
CA ALA A 29 -0.78 1.64 12.04
C ALA A 29 -2.13 0.90 11.84
N PRO A 30 -3.25 1.63 11.69
CA PRO A 30 -4.52 1.04 11.25
C PRO A 30 -4.38 0.33 9.90
N GLN A 31 -5.25 -0.64 9.64
CA GLN A 31 -5.28 -1.41 8.39
C GLN A 31 -5.46 -0.51 7.16
N PHE A 32 -6.31 0.52 7.27
CA PHE A 32 -6.56 1.47 6.20
C PHE A 32 -5.83 2.77 6.49
N TYR A 33 -5.01 3.20 5.55
CA TYR A 33 -4.35 4.49 5.63
C TYR A 33 -5.31 5.56 5.12
N ASP A 34 -5.50 6.57 5.96
CA ASP A 34 -6.09 7.85 5.60
C ASP A 34 -5.11 8.97 6.00
N ILE A 35 -5.53 10.21 5.80
CA ILE A 35 -4.70 11.36 6.13
C ILE A 35 -4.32 11.43 7.62
N GLU A 36 -5.14 10.87 8.53
CA GLU A 36 -4.86 10.89 9.96
C GLU A 36 -3.63 10.04 10.29
N VAL A 37 -3.44 8.92 9.59
CA VAL A 37 -2.23 8.08 9.73
C VAL A 37 -0.96 8.84 9.34
N PHE A 38 -0.99 9.64 8.27
CA PHE A 38 0.14 10.47 7.85
C PHE A 38 0.41 11.61 8.84
N ASN A 39 -0.65 12.25 9.36
CA ASN A 39 -0.52 13.27 10.41
C ASN A 39 0.11 12.68 11.68
N GLN A 40 -0.30 11.47 12.09
CA GLN A 40 0.29 10.78 13.24
C GLN A 40 1.77 10.43 12.99
N CYS A 41 2.11 9.99 11.78
CA CYS A 41 3.49 9.70 11.39
C CYS A 41 4.38 10.94 11.56
N GLU A 42 3.91 12.10 11.09
CA GLU A 42 4.58 13.39 11.24
C GLU A 42 4.72 13.75 12.72
N GLN A 43 3.62 13.76 13.49
CA GLN A 43 3.65 14.17 14.90
C GLN A 43 4.53 13.27 15.77
N SER A 44 4.53 11.96 15.51
CA SER A 44 5.34 10.99 16.24
C SER A 44 6.79 10.92 15.75
N GLN A 45 7.13 11.62 14.67
CA GLN A 45 8.45 11.61 14.02
C GLN A 45 8.93 10.19 13.68
N ASN A 46 7.98 9.29 13.40
CA ASN A 46 8.27 7.93 12.99
C ASN A 46 8.54 7.86 11.49
N LEU A 47 9.32 6.86 11.07
CA LEU A 47 9.32 6.43 9.66
C LEU A 47 8.10 5.56 9.40
N MET A 48 7.51 5.66 8.20
CA MET A 48 6.35 4.87 7.79
C MET A 48 6.60 4.16 6.47
N VAL A 49 6.28 2.86 6.43
CA VAL A 49 6.15 2.11 5.18
C VAL A 49 4.83 2.54 4.53
N THR A 50 4.91 3.04 3.31
CA THR A 50 3.77 3.50 2.50
C THR A 50 3.94 3.08 1.05
N ILE A 51 2.88 3.21 0.25
CA ILE A 51 2.88 2.92 -1.18
C ILE A 51 2.93 4.20 -2.01
N GLU A 52 3.38 4.07 -3.26
CA GLU A 52 3.61 5.20 -4.16
C GLU A 52 2.37 6.07 -4.40
N CYS A 53 1.15 5.52 -4.34
CA CYS A 53 -0.06 6.31 -4.54
C CYS A 53 -0.27 7.39 -3.46
N TRP A 54 0.41 7.29 -2.33
CA TRP A 54 0.41 8.29 -1.26
C TRP A 54 1.62 9.24 -1.31
N LYS A 55 2.40 9.18 -2.38
CA LYS A 55 3.51 10.12 -2.60
C LYS A 55 2.97 11.56 -2.58
N ASP A 56 3.69 12.43 -1.89
CA ASP A 56 3.39 13.85 -1.75
C ASP A 56 2.02 14.16 -1.08
N VAL A 57 1.39 13.17 -0.42
CA VAL A 57 0.11 13.37 0.28
C VAL A 57 0.21 14.39 1.42
N HIS A 58 1.37 14.46 2.08
CA HIS A 58 1.59 15.32 3.23
C HIS A 58 2.83 16.19 3.01
N PRO A 59 2.73 17.53 3.06
CA PRO A 59 3.80 18.45 2.66
C PRO A 59 5.04 18.41 3.57
N ALA A 60 4.88 17.93 4.81
CA ALA A 60 5.99 17.78 5.76
C ALA A 60 6.69 16.42 5.68
N LEU A 61 6.21 15.50 4.83
CA LEU A 61 6.81 14.18 4.66
C LEU A 61 7.49 14.10 3.29
N VAL A 62 8.66 13.45 3.26
CA VAL A 62 9.34 13.09 2.02
C VAL A 62 9.23 11.58 1.81
N THR A 63 8.76 11.16 0.63
CA THR A 63 8.72 9.75 0.26
C THR A 63 10.06 9.33 -0.33
N LEU A 64 10.70 8.34 0.31
CA LEU A 64 11.93 7.74 -0.20
C LEU A 64 11.60 6.41 -0.89
N PRO A 65 11.95 6.23 -2.17
CA PRO A 65 11.78 4.94 -2.82
C PRO A 65 12.74 3.92 -2.20
N VAL A 66 12.27 2.68 -2.08
CA VAL A 66 13.08 1.54 -1.63
C VAL A 66 13.17 0.52 -2.75
N ASP A 67 14.37 -0.03 -2.94
CA ASP A 67 14.62 -1.08 -3.94
C ASP A 67 14.35 -2.46 -3.31
N TRP A 68 13.07 -2.72 -3.01
CA TRP A 68 12.61 -3.96 -2.39
C TRP A 68 11.70 -4.73 -3.35
N ASP A 69 11.92 -6.04 -3.47
CA ASP A 69 11.10 -6.93 -4.30
C ASP A 69 9.80 -7.33 -3.58
N HIS A 70 8.99 -6.33 -3.26
CA HIS A 70 7.73 -6.47 -2.54
C HIS A 70 6.60 -5.69 -3.23
N PRO A 71 6.21 -6.09 -4.46
CA PRO A 71 5.11 -5.44 -5.17
C PRO A 71 3.79 -5.66 -4.43
N ILE A 72 2.95 -4.63 -4.42
CA ILE A 72 1.59 -4.71 -3.88
C ILE A 72 0.63 -4.80 -5.06
N PRO A 73 -0.14 -5.91 -5.20
CA PRO A 73 -1.13 -6.02 -6.26
C PRO A 73 -2.26 -5.02 -6.00
N TYR A 74 -2.74 -4.40 -7.08
CA TYR A 74 -3.92 -3.55 -7.06
C TYR A 74 -4.89 -4.01 -8.14
N GLY A 75 -6.16 -3.65 -7.99
CA GLY A 75 -7.19 -4.07 -8.92
C GLY A 75 -8.47 -3.27 -8.75
N ILE A 76 -9.45 -3.63 -9.56
CA ILE A 76 -10.78 -3.02 -9.55
C ILE A 76 -11.72 -3.97 -8.81
N LEU A 77 -12.40 -3.46 -7.79
CA LEU A 77 -13.47 -4.17 -7.10
C LEU A 77 -14.79 -3.89 -7.83
N TYR A 78 -15.52 -4.96 -8.19
CA TYR A 78 -16.82 -4.88 -8.84
C TYR A 78 -17.73 -6.03 -8.38
N ALA A 79 -19.03 -5.94 -8.69
CA ALA A 79 -20.02 -6.94 -8.30
C ALA A 79 -19.67 -8.33 -8.87
N LYS A 80 -19.99 -9.40 -8.13
CA LYS A 80 -19.83 -10.79 -8.62
C LYS A 80 -20.68 -11.06 -9.87
N GLU A 81 -21.84 -10.42 -9.95
CA GLU A 81 -22.75 -10.42 -11.09
C GLU A 81 -22.87 -8.98 -11.59
N PRO A 82 -21.90 -8.50 -12.38
CA PRO A 82 -21.91 -7.13 -12.91
C PRO A 82 -22.95 -6.99 -14.04
N ASP A 83 -23.46 -5.77 -14.23
CA ASP A 83 -24.26 -5.46 -15.41
C ASP A 83 -23.40 -5.43 -16.69
N ALA A 84 -24.06 -5.22 -17.83
CA ALA A 84 -23.41 -5.21 -19.13
C ALA A 84 -22.34 -4.10 -19.25
N ASP A 85 -22.57 -2.94 -18.65
CA ASP A 85 -21.68 -1.79 -18.74
C ASP A 85 -20.41 -2.01 -17.91
N VAL A 86 -20.56 -2.51 -16.69
CA VAL A 86 -19.44 -2.89 -15.82
C VAL A 86 -18.64 -4.03 -16.44
N THR A 87 -19.31 -5.04 -17.01
CA THR A 87 -18.63 -6.14 -17.70
C THR A 87 -17.79 -5.62 -18.88
N HIS A 88 -18.39 -4.76 -19.71
CA HIS A 88 -17.73 -4.16 -20.86
C HIS A 88 -16.50 -3.34 -20.44
N PHE A 89 -16.61 -2.57 -19.35
CA PHE A 89 -15.51 -1.80 -18.79
C PHE A 89 -14.35 -2.69 -18.34
N ILE A 90 -14.62 -3.74 -17.54
CA ILE A 90 -13.58 -4.65 -17.04
C ILE A 90 -12.85 -5.35 -18.19
N GLU A 91 -13.57 -5.84 -19.21
CA GLU A 91 -12.95 -6.48 -20.37
C GLU A 91 -12.11 -5.51 -21.21
N THR A 92 -12.52 -4.24 -21.28
CA THR A 92 -11.74 -3.20 -21.95
C THR A 92 -10.44 -2.90 -21.20
N VAL A 93 -10.52 -2.78 -19.86
CA VAL A 93 -9.34 -2.57 -19.01
C VAL A 93 -8.34 -3.74 -19.14
N LYS A 94 -8.82 -4.99 -19.11
CA LYS A 94 -7.96 -6.18 -19.29
C LYS A 94 -7.18 -6.12 -20.60
N LYS A 95 -7.86 -5.85 -21.73
CA LYS A 95 -7.23 -5.73 -23.05
C LYS A 95 -6.21 -4.59 -23.13
N ALA A 96 -6.44 -3.49 -22.41
CA ALA A 96 -5.51 -2.37 -22.36
C ALA A 96 -4.25 -2.73 -21.54
N GLN A 97 -4.41 -3.46 -20.44
CA GLN A 97 -3.30 -3.97 -19.62
C GLN A 97 -2.40 -4.92 -20.39
N GLU A 98 -2.96 -5.92 -21.09
CA GLU A 98 -2.19 -6.90 -21.88
C GLU A 98 -1.34 -6.27 -22.99
N LYS A 99 -1.74 -5.12 -23.54
CA LYS A 99 -0.96 -4.40 -24.56
C LYS A 99 0.21 -3.60 -24.00
N ASN A 100 0.19 -3.31 -22.71
CA ASN A 100 1.18 -2.48 -22.03
C ASN A 100 2.22 -3.33 -21.26
N MET A 101 2.10 -4.65 -21.32
CA MET A 101 3.08 -5.63 -20.82
C MET A 101 3.92 -6.16 -21.98
#